data_AF-A0A1T4R751-F1
#
_entry.id   AF-A0A1T4R751-F1
#
_cell.length_a   1.000
_cell.length_b   1.000
_cell.length_c   1.000
_cell.angle_alpha   90.00
_cell.angle_beta   90.00
_cell.angle_gamma   90.00
#
_symmetry.space_group_name_H-M   'P 1'
#
loop_
_entity.id
_entity.type
_entity.pdbx_description
1 polymer ?
#
loop_
_entity_poly.entity_id
_entity_poly.type
_entity_poly.pdbx_seq_one_letter_code
_entity_poly.pdbx_strand_id
1 'polypeptide(L)'
;MTGRKAGYLDDAHFAEDSGYTNPDESGHDFFNVGHTSTSIALAAGLAKGRDVLGGKENIIAVIGDGSLSGGEALEALSVAGSELNSNFIIIVNDNEIAIAENHGGIYKNLKELRETNGKSSSNMFRAFGLEYIYEENGNDIGSMISLFEKVKDIDHPVVLHIHTLKGKGYAPAEKNKEAWHWTLPFDRATGKPAVNFGNGESYGVITPNWIMERAAKDRKFVVVTPAMPASVGLVPELRVKLGPQYLDVGIAEEAAVAVCAGIAKNGGNPLLVTNMTFLQRAYDQISQDVCINNLPVTMLMNYTSFDGLTDVTHLGIFGLAAFTNIPNLVVLAPTCAEEYLNMLNWSIEQKSHPVLILIPGNEVFHRSSCAEEKTFDALDTYKVEKKGEKVAVVALGDFYQKGEALAAAIKSALGFEPTLINPRFASGVDKKLLEDLKKDHGLVITLEDGITSGGFGEKIASFYGISNMKVKNYGLEKKFYDRYNPAGLLKELGMTTEQILADVKEILGK
;
A
#
# COMPACT_ATOMS: atom_id res chain seq x y z
N MET A 1 8.47 -15.63 23.64
CA MET A 1 9.01 -15.18 24.93
C MET A 1 7.96 -14.47 25.80
N THR A 2 6.80 -14.10 25.25
CA THR A 2 5.75 -13.28 25.89
C THR A 2 4.39 -14.01 25.91
N GLY A 3 4.39 -15.29 26.28
CA GLY A 3 3.16 -16.10 26.40
C GLY A 3 2.59 -16.70 25.10
N ARG A 4 2.91 -16.14 23.94
CA ARG A 4 2.35 -16.52 22.62
C ARG A 4 3.07 -17.68 21.90
N LYS A 5 3.65 -18.63 22.63
CA LYS A 5 4.42 -19.73 22.00
C LYS A 5 3.55 -20.63 21.12
N ALA A 6 2.28 -20.82 21.50
CA ALA A 6 1.36 -21.73 20.81
C ALA A 6 1.09 -21.27 19.36
N GLY A 7 0.86 -19.98 19.13
CA GLY A 7 0.59 -19.43 17.80
C GLY A 7 1.70 -19.67 16.76
N TYR A 8 2.93 -20.00 17.18
CA TYR A 8 4.04 -20.30 16.25
C TYR A 8 4.36 -21.79 16.11
N LEU A 9 3.77 -22.65 16.95
CA LEU A 9 4.12 -24.07 17.02
C LEU A 9 2.93 -25.00 16.79
N ASP A 10 1.71 -24.48 16.87
CA ASP A 10 0.48 -25.23 16.68
C ASP A 10 -0.42 -24.50 15.67
N ASP A 11 -0.71 -25.16 14.55
CA ASP A 11 -1.52 -24.63 13.47
C ASP A 11 -2.94 -24.24 13.95
N ALA A 12 -3.46 -24.87 15.01
CA ALA A 12 -4.76 -24.53 15.58
C ALA A 12 -4.78 -23.14 16.23
N HIS A 13 -3.62 -22.66 16.68
CA HIS A 13 -3.46 -21.37 17.34
C HIS A 13 -2.83 -20.31 16.42
N PHE A 14 -2.40 -20.65 15.20
CA PHE A 14 -1.68 -19.75 14.30
C PHE A 14 -2.45 -18.46 13.97
N ALA A 15 -3.78 -18.54 13.89
CA ALA A 15 -4.62 -17.40 13.56
C ALA A 15 -4.96 -16.51 14.79
N GLU A 16 -4.56 -16.90 16.00
CA GLU A 16 -4.84 -16.14 17.23
C GLU A 16 -3.97 -14.88 17.34
N ASP A 17 -2.72 -14.97 16.89
CA ASP A 17 -1.74 -13.88 16.93
C ASP A 17 -1.61 -13.22 15.55
N SER A 18 -1.41 -11.89 15.54
CA SER A 18 -1.15 -11.14 14.31
C SER A 18 0.30 -11.29 13.87
N GLY A 19 0.58 -10.89 12.62
CA GLY A 19 1.97 -10.88 12.11
C GLY A 19 2.86 -9.81 12.74
N TYR A 20 2.28 -8.94 13.57
CA TYR A 20 2.88 -7.73 14.10
C TYR A 20 2.69 -7.64 15.62
N THR A 21 3.23 -6.60 16.26
CA THR A 21 2.86 -6.33 17.65
C THR A 21 1.43 -5.82 17.70
N ASN A 22 0.64 -6.27 18.67
CA ASN A 22 -0.75 -5.85 18.84
C ASN A 22 -1.13 -5.78 20.34
N PRO A 23 -1.49 -4.60 20.88
CA PRO A 23 -1.87 -4.44 22.29
C PRO A 23 -3.05 -5.29 22.74
N ASP A 24 -3.96 -5.63 21.82
CA ASP A 24 -5.11 -6.49 22.12
C ASP A 24 -4.69 -7.96 22.31
N GLU A 25 -3.51 -8.35 21.79
CA GLU A 25 -2.98 -9.72 21.86
C GLU A 25 -2.01 -9.91 23.04
N SER A 26 -1.34 -8.84 23.48
CA SER A 26 -0.37 -8.94 24.57
C SER A 26 -0.14 -7.61 25.28
N GLY A 27 -0.11 -7.65 26.62
CA GLY A 27 0.37 -6.51 27.43
C GLY A 27 1.87 -6.19 27.25
N HIS A 28 2.61 -6.99 26.47
CA HIS A 28 3.97 -6.71 26.06
C HIS A 28 4.06 -5.88 24.77
N ASP A 29 2.94 -5.67 24.08
CA ASP A 29 2.86 -4.98 22.80
C ASP A 29 2.22 -3.60 23.03
N PHE A 30 2.95 -2.55 22.69
CA PHE A 30 2.57 -1.18 23.09
C PHE A 30 1.76 -0.49 22.00
N PHE A 31 2.00 -0.87 20.74
CA PHE A 31 1.37 -0.31 19.56
C PHE A 31 1.08 -1.41 18.54
N ASN A 32 0.01 -1.23 17.76
CA ASN A 32 -0.22 -2.02 16.57
C ASN A 32 0.55 -1.38 15.40
N VAL A 33 1.61 -2.04 14.92
CA VAL A 33 2.53 -1.47 13.92
C VAL A 33 2.76 -2.42 12.77
N GLY A 34 2.62 -1.93 11.54
CA GLY A 34 3.00 -2.66 10.33
C GLY A 34 3.83 -1.79 9.39
N HIS A 35 3.39 -0.54 9.20
CA HIS A 35 4.20 0.47 8.53
C HIS A 35 5.50 0.73 9.29
N THR A 36 6.58 0.93 8.55
CA THR A 36 7.92 1.06 9.09
C THR A 36 8.22 2.48 9.55
N SER A 37 9.39 2.68 10.16
CA SER A 37 9.98 3.99 10.54
C SER A 37 9.32 4.70 11.74
N THR A 38 8.24 4.15 12.30
CA THR A 38 7.47 4.76 13.40
C THR A 38 8.09 4.55 14.79
N SER A 39 8.93 3.52 14.98
CA SER A 39 9.29 3.03 16.32
C SER A 39 10.05 4.05 17.17
N ILE A 40 10.95 4.85 16.56
CA ILE A 40 11.71 5.88 17.30
C ILE A 40 10.76 7.00 17.74
N ALA A 41 9.86 7.47 16.88
CA ALA A 41 8.91 8.54 17.21
C ALA A 41 7.94 8.12 18.32
N LEU A 42 7.36 6.92 18.19
CA LEU A 42 6.47 6.34 19.20
C LEU A 42 7.17 6.19 20.55
N ALA A 43 8.39 5.65 20.55
CA ALA A 43 9.15 5.45 21.77
C ALA A 43 9.65 6.78 22.37
N ALA A 44 9.99 7.78 21.57
CA ALA A 44 10.27 9.13 22.06
C ALA A 44 9.06 9.74 22.79
N GLY A 45 7.84 9.49 22.27
CA GLY A 45 6.59 9.84 22.95
C GLY A 45 6.41 9.11 24.28
N LEU A 46 6.68 7.80 24.33
CA LEU A 46 6.67 7.03 25.58
C LEU A 46 7.69 7.56 26.60
N ALA A 47 8.91 7.86 26.16
CA ALA A 47 9.96 8.42 27.00
C ALA A 47 9.54 9.76 27.62
N LYS A 48 8.97 10.65 26.80
CA LYS A 48 8.45 11.94 27.28
C LYS A 48 7.28 11.76 28.24
N GLY A 49 6.36 10.85 27.93
CA GLY A 49 5.21 10.52 28.78
C GLY A 49 5.63 9.99 30.14
N ARG A 50 6.56 9.03 30.19
CA ARG A 50 7.18 8.51 31.42
C ARG A 50 7.71 9.65 32.28
N ASP A 51 8.51 10.56 31.71
CA ASP A 51 9.17 11.61 32.47
C ASP A 51 8.14 12.55 33.13
N VAL A 52 7.08 12.90 32.41
CA VAL A 52 5.96 13.72 32.94
C VAL A 52 5.25 13.00 34.09
N LEU A 53 5.13 11.68 34.02
CA LEU A 53 4.51 10.86 35.06
C LEU A 53 5.46 10.48 36.20
N GLY A 54 6.73 10.91 36.16
CA GLY A 54 7.74 10.59 37.16
C GLY A 54 8.21 9.12 37.13
N GLY A 55 7.99 8.43 36.02
CA GLY A 55 8.47 7.07 35.79
C GLY A 55 9.98 7.00 35.63
N LYS A 56 10.52 5.78 35.67
CA LYS A 56 11.97 5.50 35.61
C LYS A 56 12.30 4.25 34.78
N GLU A 57 11.31 3.67 34.13
CA GLU A 57 11.45 2.52 33.27
C GLU A 57 12.30 2.85 32.03
N ASN A 58 12.95 1.82 31.50
CA ASN A 58 13.73 1.96 30.28
C ASN A 58 12.79 2.00 29.07
N ILE A 59 12.98 2.98 28.20
CA ILE A 59 12.24 3.05 26.93
C ILE A 59 13.19 2.73 25.79
N ILE A 60 12.85 1.67 25.05
CA ILE A 60 13.71 1.07 24.05
C ILE A 60 12.96 1.02 22.71
N ALA A 61 13.52 1.65 21.69
CA ALA A 61 13.07 1.50 20.31
C ALA A 61 13.95 0.48 19.59
N VAL A 62 13.36 -0.47 18.86
CA VAL A 62 14.09 -1.32 17.92
C VAL A 62 13.70 -0.93 16.50
N ILE A 63 14.69 -0.72 15.65
CA ILE A 63 14.49 -0.32 14.26
C ILE A 63 15.46 -1.07 13.35
N GLY A 64 14.98 -1.59 12.22
CA GLY A 64 15.85 -2.18 11.19
C GLY A 64 16.57 -1.10 10.37
N ASP A 65 17.73 -1.42 9.78
CA ASP A 65 18.45 -0.53 8.86
C ASP A 65 17.59 -0.05 7.68
N GLY A 66 16.75 -0.94 7.12
CA GLY A 66 15.77 -0.56 6.09
C GLY A 66 14.80 0.51 6.57
N SER A 67 14.18 0.30 7.73
CA SER A 67 13.22 1.23 8.35
C SER A 67 13.88 2.53 8.84
N LEU A 68 15.19 2.54 9.06
CA LEU A 68 15.91 3.76 9.43
C LEU A 68 15.96 4.78 8.29
N SER A 69 15.75 4.35 7.04
CA SER A 69 15.77 5.24 5.87
C SER A 69 14.51 6.08 5.68
N GLY A 70 13.42 5.79 6.38
CA GLY A 70 12.20 6.59 6.31
C GLY A 70 12.33 7.93 7.00
N GLY A 71 11.68 8.96 6.43
CA GLY A 71 11.77 10.34 6.90
C GLY A 71 11.42 10.50 8.37
N GLU A 72 10.34 9.88 8.82
CA GLU A 72 9.90 9.92 10.23
C GLU A 72 10.97 9.39 11.20
N ALA A 73 11.73 8.36 10.83
CA ALA A 73 12.79 7.84 11.69
C ALA A 73 13.91 8.86 11.87
N LEU A 74 14.28 9.58 10.79
CA LEU A 74 15.31 10.61 10.83
C LEU A 74 14.85 11.86 11.60
N GLU A 75 13.59 12.26 11.43
CA GLU A 75 12.97 13.32 12.21
C GLU A 75 12.95 12.96 13.71
N ALA A 76 12.61 11.71 14.03
CA ALA A 76 12.59 11.22 15.40
C ALA A 76 13.99 11.12 16.01
N LEU A 77 15.03 10.78 15.25
CA LEU A 77 16.43 10.89 15.71
C LEU A 77 16.79 12.33 16.06
N SER A 78 16.36 13.29 15.23
CA SER A 78 16.58 14.71 15.51
C SER A 78 15.91 15.14 16.81
N VAL A 79 14.65 14.74 17.03
CA VAL A 79 13.92 15.03 18.28
C VAL A 79 14.59 14.36 19.47
N ALA A 80 15.00 13.09 19.32
CA ALA A 80 15.64 12.34 20.39
C ALA A 80 16.93 13.01 20.87
N GLY A 81 17.77 13.49 19.96
CA GLY A 81 19.05 14.09 20.31
C GLY A 81 18.97 15.53 20.82
N SER A 82 17.89 16.26 20.53
CA SER A 82 17.73 17.65 21.00
C SER A 82 16.78 17.82 22.19
N GLU A 83 15.69 17.04 22.25
CA GLU A 83 14.58 17.30 23.19
C GLU A 83 14.51 16.32 24.37
N LEU A 84 15.18 15.17 24.28
CA LEU A 84 15.19 14.16 25.34
C LEU A 84 16.48 14.25 26.17
N ASN A 85 16.31 14.26 27.50
CA ASN A 85 17.41 14.41 28.47
C ASN A 85 17.32 13.36 29.58
N SER A 86 16.69 12.22 29.27
CA SER A 86 16.45 11.10 30.16
C SER A 86 16.66 9.79 29.41
N ASN A 87 16.44 8.66 30.07
CA ASN A 87 16.61 7.34 29.50
C ASN A 87 15.88 7.16 28.16
N PHE A 88 16.62 6.93 27.08
CA PHE A 88 16.05 6.54 25.80
C PHE A 88 17.08 5.73 24.98
N ILE A 89 16.75 4.48 24.66
CA ILE A 89 17.69 3.58 23.98
C ILE A 89 17.13 3.24 22.60
N ILE A 90 17.91 3.51 21.56
CA ILE A 90 17.55 3.19 20.17
C ILE A 90 18.46 2.06 19.70
N ILE A 91 17.89 0.91 19.38
CA ILE A 91 18.62 -0.24 18.82
C ILE A 91 18.42 -0.24 17.30
N VAL A 92 19.48 0.08 16.57
CA VAL A 92 19.55 -0.07 15.12
C VAL A 92 20.03 -1.47 14.81
N ASN A 93 19.11 -2.32 14.37
CA ASN A 93 19.36 -3.67 13.90
C ASN A 93 19.77 -3.65 12.42
N ASP A 94 21.07 -3.57 12.17
CA ASP A 94 21.63 -3.52 10.82
C ASP A 94 21.93 -4.94 10.31
N ASN A 95 21.19 -5.37 9.30
CA ASN A 95 21.42 -6.64 8.60
C ASN A 95 21.71 -6.45 7.10
N GLU A 96 22.02 -5.21 6.72
CA GLU A 96 22.43 -4.76 5.39
C GLU A 96 21.38 -4.91 4.28
N ILE A 97 20.10 -5.13 4.62
CA ILE A 97 19.03 -5.29 3.64
C ILE A 97 17.64 -4.90 4.20
N ALA A 98 16.85 -4.19 3.38
CA ALA A 98 15.44 -3.91 3.62
C ALA A 98 14.58 -5.10 3.15
N ILE A 99 13.70 -4.91 2.16
CA ILE A 99 13.04 -6.01 1.45
C ILE A 99 13.96 -6.49 0.33
N ALA A 100 14.22 -5.58 -0.62
CA ALA A 100 15.28 -5.68 -1.60
C ALA A 100 16.57 -5.02 -1.07
N GLU A 101 17.62 -4.95 -1.90
CA GLU A 101 18.86 -4.28 -1.54
C GLU A 101 18.63 -2.83 -1.08
N ASN A 102 19.46 -2.38 -0.14
CA ASN A 102 19.35 -1.05 0.43
C ASN A 102 19.80 0.04 -0.56
N HIS A 103 19.00 1.10 -0.68
CA HIS A 103 19.28 2.26 -1.51
C HIS A 103 19.32 3.54 -0.69
N GLY A 104 20.36 4.35 -0.83
CA GLY A 104 20.47 5.65 -0.15
C GLY A 104 21.86 5.93 0.45
N GLY A 105 22.11 7.19 0.77
CA GLY A 105 23.39 7.64 1.34
C GLY A 105 23.66 7.10 2.74
N ILE A 106 22.60 6.89 3.53
CA ILE A 106 22.69 6.40 4.92
C ILE A 106 23.42 5.06 5.03
N TYR A 107 23.16 4.14 4.11
CA TYR A 107 23.76 2.81 4.13
C TYR A 107 25.27 2.81 3.86
N LYS A 108 25.80 3.84 3.18
CA LYS A 108 27.25 4.04 3.04
C LYS A 108 27.87 4.40 4.38
N ASN A 109 27.20 5.25 5.18
CA ASN A 109 27.66 5.59 6.51
C ASN A 109 27.55 4.41 7.48
N LEU A 110 26.44 3.66 7.44
CA LEU A 110 26.30 2.43 8.23
C LEU A 110 27.42 1.44 7.91
N LYS A 111 27.71 1.21 6.62
CA LYS A 111 28.82 0.36 6.19
C LYS A 111 30.17 0.84 6.73
N GLU A 112 30.46 2.14 6.62
CA GLU A 112 31.70 2.71 7.16
C GLU A 112 31.79 2.54 8.68
N LEU A 113 30.69 2.71 9.40
CA LEU A 113 30.62 2.47 10.83
C LEU A 113 30.90 0.99 11.16
N ARG A 114 30.37 0.04 10.40
CA ARG A 114 30.71 -1.39 10.56
C ARG A 114 32.20 -1.65 10.32
N GLU A 115 32.72 -1.23 9.17
CA GLU A 115 34.13 -1.45 8.78
C GLU A 115 35.13 -0.80 9.76
N THR A 116 34.75 0.30 10.41
CA THR A 116 35.58 1.00 11.40
C THR A 116 35.34 0.56 12.84
N ASN A 117 34.47 -0.43 13.08
CA ASN A 117 34.03 -0.85 14.42
C ASN A 117 33.50 0.34 15.24
N GLY A 118 32.67 1.17 14.63
CA GLY A 118 32.05 2.35 15.21
C GLY A 118 32.97 3.56 15.40
N LYS A 119 34.20 3.53 14.86
CA LYS A 119 35.22 4.56 15.10
C LYS A 119 35.28 5.65 14.03
N SER A 120 34.47 5.57 12.98
CA SER A 120 34.44 6.63 11.96
C SER A 120 34.13 7.99 12.60
N SER A 121 34.86 9.01 12.14
CA SER A 121 34.55 10.41 12.44
C SER A 121 33.29 10.89 11.72
N SER A 122 32.91 10.21 10.63
CA SER A 122 31.63 10.37 9.95
C SER A 122 30.61 9.48 10.66
N ASN A 123 29.85 10.05 11.59
CA ASN A 123 28.83 9.32 12.35
C ASN A 123 27.54 10.15 12.40
N MET A 124 26.53 9.73 11.64
CA MET A 124 25.27 10.47 11.56
C MET A 124 24.53 10.55 12.91
N PHE A 125 24.63 9.52 13.75
CA PHE A 125 23.94 9.50 15.05
C PHE A 125 24.52 10.55 15.99
N ARG A 126 25.85 10.67 16.02
CA ARG A 126 26.52 11.76 16.75
C ARG A 126 26.20 13.13 16.16
N ALA A 127 25.99 13.24 14.85
CA ALA A 127 25.56 14.48 14.22
C ALA A 127 24.15 14.92 14.67
N PHE A 128 23.27 13.97 15.03
CA PHE A 128 21.99 14.25 15.69
C PHE A 128 22.12 14.53 17.19
N GLY A 129 23.32 14.47 17.78
CA GLY A 129 23.55 14.72 19.21
C GLY A 129 23.41 13.50 20.11
N LEU A 130 23.33 12.29 19.54
CA LEU A 130 23.12 11.06 20.30
C LEU A 130 24.45 10.41 20.70
N GLU A 131 24.49 9.80 21.90
CA GLU A 131 25.55 8.84 22.21
C GLU A 131 25.45 7.66 21.23
N TYR A 132 26.58 7.09 20.85
CA TYR A 132 26.65 6.00 19.88
C TYR A 132 27.58 4.89 20.35
N ILE A 133 27.06 3.66 20.34
CA ILE A 133 27.79 2.44 20.63
C ILE A 133 27.58 1.45 19.48
N TYR A 134 28.66 0.82 19.03
CA TYR A 134 28.62 -0.22 18.00
C TYR A 134 28.89 -1.60 18.62
N GLU A 135 28.15 -2.61 18.17
CA GLU A 135 28.38 -4.02 18.50
C GLU A 135 28.32 -4.88 17.23
N GLU A 136 29.45 -5.48 16.87
CA GLU A 136 29.60 -6.35 15.70
C GLU A 136 28.84 -7.67 15.85
N ASN A 137 28.71 -8.17 17.08
CA ASN A 137 28.22 -9.52 17.36
C ASN A 137 26.73 -9.52 17.73
N GLY A 138 25.87 -8.89 16.93
CA GLY A 138 24.43 -8.78 17.21
C GLY A 138 23.68 -10.12 17.24
N ASN A 139 24.29 -11.20 16.75
CA ASN A 139 23.76 -12.56 16.87
C ASN A 139 24.33 -13.35 18.08
N ASP A 140 25.25 -12.79 18.86
CA ASP A 140 25.80 -13.42 20.06
C ASP A 140 25.05 -12.97 21.33
N ILE A 141 24.41 -13.91 22.01
CA ILE A 141 23.58 -13.62 23.18
C ILE A 141 24.43 -13.03 24.32
N GLY A 142 25.67 -13.49 24.51
CA GLY A 142 26.53 -13.03 25.59
C GLY A 142 26.99 -11.57 25.40
N SER A 143 27.40 -11.23 24.17
CA SER A 143 27.72 -9.86 23.77
C SER A 143 26.52 -8.94 23.95
N MET A 144 25.34 -9.38 23.51
CA MET A 144 24.12 -8.57 23.61
C MET A 144 23.67 -8.33 25.05
N ILE A 145 23.74 -9.34 25.92
CA ILE A 145 23.47 -9.17 27.36
C ILE A 145 24.43 -8.14 27.96
N SER A 146 25.73 -8.30 27.69
CA SER A 146 26.77 -7.39 28.21
C SER A 146 26.55 -5.95 27.76
N LEU A 147 26.18 -5.74 26.49
CA LEU A 147 25.85 -4.43 25.94
C LEU A 147 24.62 -3.82 26.62
N PHE A 148 23.54 -4.60 26.76
CA PHE A 148 22.32 -4.10 27.38
C PHE A 148 22.48 -3.81 28.86
N GLU A 149 23.24 -4.62 29.61
CA GLU A 149 23.57 -4.33 31.01
C GLU A 149 24.34 -3.01 31.16
N LYS A 150 25.23 -2.70 30.20
CA LYS A 150 26.03 -1.47 30.22
C LYS A 150 25.18 -0.19 30.09
N VAL A 151 24.14 -0.22 29.25
CA VAL A 151 23.29 0.96 29.00
C VAL A 151 21.95 0.92 29.71
N LYS A 152 21.68 -0.14 30.47
CA LYS A 152 20.50 -0.23 31.32
C LYS A 152 20.49 0.95 32.28
N ASP A 153 19.36 1.63 32.37
CA ASP A 153 19.15 2.80 33.23
C ASP A 153 20.02 4.02 32.87
N ILE A 154 20.54 4.09 31.63
CA ILE A 154 21.22 5.29 31.11
C ILE A 154 20.34 6.53 31.28
N ASP A 155 20.96 7.67 31.60
CA ASP A 155 20.26 8.92 31.95
C ASP A 155 20.08 9.87 30.76
N HIS A 156 20.42 9.45 29.55
CA HIS A 156 20.30 10.24 28.32
C HIS A 156 20.10 9.35 27.09
N PRO A 157 19.74 9.92 25.93
CA PRO A 157 19.54 9.17 24.69
C PRO A 157 20.81 8.51 24.11
N VAL A 158 20.71 7.24 23.73
CA VAL A 158 21.82 6.47 23.12
C VAL A 158 21.34 5.62 21.94
N VAL A 159 22.18 5.51 20.92
CA VAL A 159 22.03 4.58 19.81
C VAL A 159 22.98 3.39 20.00
N LEU A 160 22.40 2.20 20.01
CA LEU A 160 23.09 0.91 19.89
C LEU A 160 22.97 0.44 18.44
N HIS A 161 24.05 0.51 17.68
CA HIS A 161 24.12 -0.04 16.34
C HIS A 161 24.66 -1.46 16.40
N ILE A 162 23.80 -2.44 16.15
CA ILE A 162 24.12 -3.86 16.20
C ILE A 162 24.15 -4.45 14.79
N HIS A 163 25.11 -5.32 14.51
CA HIS A 163 25.21 -6.02 13.22
C HIS A 163 24.66 -7.45 13.33
N THR A 164 23.69 -7.79 12.47
CA THR A 164 23.05 -9.12 12.46
C THR A 164 22.98 -9.73 11.06
N LEU A 165 22.72 -11.04 10.99
CA LEU A 165 22.47 -11.75 9.75
C LEU A 165 20.97 -11.97 9.51
N LYS A 166 20.40 -11.39 8.44
CA LYS A 166 19.03 -11.69 8.02
C LYS A 166 18.89 -13.17 7.61
N GLY A 167 17.83 -13.81 8.09
CA GLY A 167 17.56 -15.24 7.85
C GLY A 167 18.37 -16.19 8.72
N LYS A 168 19.14 -15.69 9.71
CA LYS A 168 20.01 -16.50 10.58
C LYS A 168 19.30 -17.75 11.10
N GLY A 169 19.94 -18.90 10.88
CA GLY A 169 19.43 -20.21 11.32
C GLY A 169 18.65 -20.98 10.25
N TYR A 170 18.37 -20.36 9.09
CA TYR A 170 17.75 -21.04 7.95
C TYR A 170 18.52 -20.74 6.65
N ALA A 171 19.38 -21.68 6.23
CA ALA A 171 20.31 -21.50 5.12
C ALA A 171 19.68 -20.97 3.81
N PRO A 172 18.47 -21.39 3.39
CA PRO A 172 17.82 -20.78 2.23
C PRO A 172 17.56 -19.28 2.38
N ALA A 173 17.13 -18.84 3.57
CA ALA A 173 16.87 -17.42 3.86
C ALA A 173 18.15 -16.60 4.01
N GLU A 174 19.22 -17.18 4.59
CA GLU A 174 20.53 -16.51 4.64
C GLU A 174 21.09 -16.25 3.23
N LYS A 175 20.87 -17.19 2.30
CA LYS A 175 21.36 -17.12 0.92
C LYS A 175 20.53 -16.19 0.03
N ASN A 176 19.20 -16.20 0.17
CA ASN A 176 18.29 -15.39 -0.66
C ASN A 176 17.37 -14.53 0.20
N LYS A 177 17.95 -13.51 0.82
CA LYS A 177 17.31 -12.65 1.82
C LYS A 177 16.07 -11.90 1.30
N GLU A 178 16.03 -11.54 0.02
CA GLU A 178 14.88 -10.85 -0.60
C GLU A 178 13.70 -11.82 -0.77
N ALA A 179 13.93 -12.98 -1.41
CA ALA A 179 12.87 -13.97 -1.63
C ALA A 179 12.33 -14.60 -0.33
N TRP A 180 13.12 -14.56 0.74
CA TRP A 180 12.74 -15.07 2.07
C TRP A 180 12.37 -13.96 3.06
N HIS A 181 12.22 -12.71 2.61
CA HIS A 181 11.70 -11.64 3.46
C HIS A 181 10.29 -11.97 3.98
N TRP A 182 9.45 -12.48 3.10
CA TRP A 182 8.14 -13.04 3.40
C TRP A 182 7.88 -14.22 2.46
N THR A 183 7.20 -15.25 2.97
CA THR A 183 6.84 -16.43 2.18
C THR A 183 5.50 -16.99 2.63
N LEU A 184 4.80 -17.59 1.69
CA LEU A 184 3.62 -18.40 1.96
C LEU A 184 4.01 -19.71 2.64
N PRO A 185 3.03 -20.48 3.17
CA PRO A 185 3.31 -21.83 3.68
C PRO A 185 4.17 -22.63 2.69
N PHE A 186 5.24 -23.25 3.20
CA PHE A 186 6.26 -23.93 2.41
C PHE A 186 6.78 -25.18 3.12
N ASP A 187 7.33 -26.11 2.35
CA ASP A 187 8.02 -27.27 2.91
C ASP A 187 9.38 -26.85 3.49
N ARG A 188 9.56 -27.02 4.81
CA ARG A 188 10.73 -26.52 5.53
C ARG A 188 12.06 -27.09 5.03
N ALA A 189 12.07 -28.34 4.56
CA ALA A 189 13.28 -29.04 4.13
C ALA A 189 13.73 -28.59 2.73
N THR A 190 12.79 -28.36 1.82
CA THR A 190 13.04 -28.06 0.41
C THR A 190 12.90 -26.58 0.06
N GLY A 191 12.21 -25.81 0.90
CA GLY A 191 11.89 -24.41 0.68
C GLY A 191 10.80 -24.18 -0.39
N LYS A 192 10.12 -25.24 -0.84
CA LYS A 192 9.11 -25.12 -1.91
C LYS A 192 7.76 -24.65 -1.33
N PRO A 193 7.06 -23.70 -1.97
CA PRO A 193 5.72 -23.31 -1.57
C PRO A 193 4.77 -24.51 -1.52
N ALA A 194 3.97 -24.59 -0.46
CA ALA A 194 2.91 -25.57 -0.28
C ALA A 194 1.59 -25.13 -0.97
N VAL A 195 1.48 -23.84 -1.29
CA VAL A 195 0.32 -23.28 -2.00
C VAL A 195 0.62 -23.21 -3.49
N ASN A 196 -0.31 -23.71 -4.30
CA ASN A 196 -0.26 -23.62 -5.75
C ASN A 196 -1.36 -22.66 -6.23
N PHE A 197 -0.97 -21.51 -6.77
CA PHE A 197 -1.88 -20.50 -7.32
C PHE A 197 -2.34 -20.82 -8.76
N GLY A 198 -1.98 -21.99 -9.28
CA GLY A 198 -2.23 -22.36 -10.66
C GLY A 198 -1.31 -21.64 -11.65
N ASN A 199 -1.65 -21.76 -12.94
CA ASN A 199 -0.94 -21.13 -14.06
C ASN A 199 -1.75 -19.97 -14.65
N GLY A 200 -2.63 -19.36 -13.86
CA GLY A 200 -3.46 -18.23 -14.29
C GLY A 200 -2.60 -17.01 -14.61
N GLU A 201 -3.10 -16.17 -15.51
CA GLU A 201 -2.47 -14.87 -15.75
C GLU A 201 -2.60 -13.98 -14.50
N SER A 202 -1.59 -13.15 -14.24
CA SER A 202 -1.61 -12.20 -13.13
C SER A 202 -1.06 -10.85 -13.54
N TYR A 203 -1.55 -9.80 -12.89
CA TYR A 203 -1.00 -8.45 -13.05
C TYR A 203 0.47 -8.35 -12.63
N GLY A 204 0.94 -9.26 -11.75
CA GLY A 204 2.36 -9.41 -11.41
C GLY A 204 3.25 -9.91 -12.56
N VAL A 205 2.68 -10.43 -13.65
CA VAL A 205 3.39 -10.82 -14.88
C VAL A 205 3.13 -9.83 -16.01
N ILE A 206 1.88 -9.36 -16.17
CA ILE A 206 1.51 -8.38 -17.20
C ILE A 206 2.29 -7.07 -17.03
N THR A 207 2.33 -6.56 -15.80
CA THR A 207 2.91 -5.25 -15.49
C THR A 207 4.41 -5.15 -15.76
N PRO A 208 5.27 -6.06 -15.27
CA PRO A 208 6.71 -5.95 -15.54
C PRO A 208 7.03 -6.13 -17.02
N ASN A 209 6.28 -6.97 -17.76
CA ASN A 209 6.45 -7.08 -19.22
C ASN A 209 6.16 -5.75 -19.92
N TRP A 210 5.06 -5.08 -19.57
CA TRP A 210 4.73 -3.77 -20.11
C TRP A 210 5.78 -2.71 -19.74
N ILE A 211 6.26 -2.69 -18.49
CA ILE A 211 7.31 -1.77 -18.02
C ILE A 211 8.57 -1.93 -18.89
N MET A 212 9.02 -3.17 -19.12
CA MET A 212 10.21 -3.44 -19.92
C MET A 212 10.01 -3.03 -21.39
N GLU A 213 8.83 -3.27 -21.97
CA GLU A 213 8.51 -2.82 -23.33
C GLU A 213 8.49 -1.30 -23.45
N ARG A 214 7.91 -0.59 -22.47
CA ARG A 214 7.88 0.88 -22.44
C ARG A 214 9.29 1.43 -22.30
N ALA A 215 10.08 0.92 -21.36
CA ALA A 215 11.46 1.36 -21.14
C ALA A 215 12.32 1.21 -22.42
N ALA A 216 12.16 0.10 -23.15
CA ALA A 216 12.87 -0.13 -24.40
C ALA A 216 12.53 0.89 -25.51
N LYS A 217 11.31 1.45 -25.51
CA LYS A 217 10.80 2.37 -26.53
C LYS A 217 10.95 3.84 -26.15
N ASP A 218 10.94 4.16 -24.85
CA ASP A 218 10.94 5.53 -24.34
C ASP A 218 12.08 5.78 -23.36
N ARG A 219 13.12 6.50 -23.81
CA ARG A 219 14.27 6.88 -22.98
C ARG A 219 13.94 7.88 -21.87
N LYS A 220 12.78 8.53 -21.93
CA LYS A 220 12.33 9.48 -20.89
C LYS A 220 11.58 8.78 -19.76
N PHE A 221 11.20 7.51 -19.96
CA PHE A 221 10.48 6.73 -18.97
C PHE A 221 11.39 6.37 -17.80
N VAL A 222 10.92 6.60 -16.58
CA VAL A 222 11.65 6.28 -15.35
C VAL A 222 10.71 5.62 -14.36
N VAL A 223 11.05 4.42 -13.91
CA VAL A 223 10.34 3.72 -12.84
C VAL A 223 10.95 4.14 -11.50
N VAL A 224 10.12 4.58 -10.59
CA VAL A 224 10.50 4.94 -9.21
C VAL A 224 9.74 4.03 -8.25
N THR A 225 10.41 3.49 -7.24
CA THR A 225 9.77 2.70 -6.18
C THR A 225 10.39 3.01 -4.81
N PRO A 226 9.59 3.06 -3.74
CA PRO A 226 10.10 3.13 -2.38
C PRO A 226 10.29 1.71 -1.82
N ALA A 227 11.43 1.07 -2.11
CA ALA A 227 11.81 -0.27 -1.65
C ALA A 227 10.81 -1.42 -1.97
N MET A 228 9.87 -1.21 -2.90
CA MET A 228 8.77 -2.15 -3.22
C MET A 228 8.73 -2.56 -4.70
N PRO A 229 9.84 -2.94 -5.36
CA PRO A 229 9.82 -3.33 -6.77
C PRO A 229 8.99 -4.60 -7.04
N ALA A 230 8.91 -5.50 -6.06
CA ALA A 230 8.09 -6.71 -6.16
C ALA A 230 6.59 -6.42 -6.24
N SER A 231 6.12 -5.23 -5.82
CA SER A 231 4.71 -4.83 -5.91
C SER A 231 4.17 -4.87 -7.35
N VAL A 232 5.05 -4.77 -8.34
CA VAL A 232 4.72 -4.84 -9.77
C VAL A 232 5.58 -5.89 -10.50
N GLY A 233 6.10 -6.87 -9.78
CA GLY A 233 6.85 -8.00 -10.38
C GLY A 233 8.23 -7.66 -10.92
N LEU A 234 8.88 -6.57 -10.48
CA LEU A 234 10.23 -6.21 -10.91
C LEU A 234 11.30 -6.98 -10.13
N VAL A 235 11.56 -8.21 -10.59
CA VAL A 235 12.64 -9.07 -10.08
C VAL A 235 14.03 -8.45 -10.31
N PRO A 236 15.07 -8.84 -9.54
CA PRO A 236 16.41 -8.26 -9.63
C PRO A 236 16.96 -8.12 -11.06
N GLU A 237 16.76 -9.12 -11.90
CA GLU A 237 17.29 -9.14 -13.27
C GLU A 237 16.64 -8.07 -14.17
N LEU A 238 15.37 -7.73 -13.92
CA LEU A 238 14.66 -6.68 -14.66
C LEU A 238 15.13 -5.30 -14.21
N ARG A 239 15.37 -5.10 -12.91
CA ARG A 239 15.92 -3.85 -12.36
C ARG A 239 17.28 -3.51 -12.96
N VAL A 240 18.16 -4.51 -13.07
CA VAL A 240 19.46 -4.35 -13.75
C VAL A 240 19.29 -3.95 -15.21
N LYS A 241 18.31 -4.53 -15.93
CA LYS A 241 18.04 -4.20 -17.33
C LYS A 241 17.46 -2.80 -17.54
N LEU A 242 16.68 -2.29 -16.58
CA LEU A 242 16.15 -0.93 -16.62
C LEU A 242 17.28 0.12 -16.48
N GLY A 243 18.37 -0.22 -15.78
CA GLY A 243 19.57 0.62 -15.67
C GLY A 243 19.22 2.05 -15.22
N PRO A 244 19.56 3.11 -16.00
CA PRO A 244 19.30 4.50 -15.59
C PRO A 244 17.80 4.88 -15.56
N GLN A 245 16.91 4.02 -16.06
CA GLN A 245 15.46 4.22 -16.03
C GLN A 245 14.81 3.65 -14.77
N TYR A 246 15.59 3.18 -13.80
CA TYR A 246 15.09 2.67 -12.52
C TYR A 246 15.71 3.42 -11.36
N LEU A 247 14.89 3.82 -10.39
CA LEU A 247 15.31 4.45 -9.16
C LEU A 247 14.52 3.86 -7.98
N ASP A 248 15.25 3.27 -7.04
CA ASP A 248 14.70 2.90 -5.74
C ASP A 248 15.16 3.93 -4.71
N VAL A 249 14.21 4.50 -3.97
CA VAL A 249 14.50 5.56 -2.99
C VAL A 249 14.65 5.05 -1.55
N GLY A 250 14.62 3.73 -1.34
CA GLY A 250 14.50 3.14 -0.01
C GLY A 250 13.07 3.28 0.52
N ILE A 251 12.87 3.11 1.83
CA ILE A 251 11.53 3.21 2.43
C ILE A 251 11.18 4.69 2.66
N ALA A 252 10.93 5.42 1.57
CA ALA A 252 10.71 6.86 1.58
C ALA A 252 9.67 7.28 0.52
N GLU A 253 8.40 6.96 0.77
CA GLU A 253 7.28 7.24 -0.14
C GLU A 253 7.14 8.73 -0.45
N GLU A 254 7.33 9.61 0.54
CA GLU A 254 7.27 11.07 0.38
C GLU A 254 8.32 11.53 -0.63
N ALA A 255 9.56 11.05 -0.47
CA ALA A 255 10.65 11.33 -1.39
C ALA A 255 10.39 10.75 -2.79
N ALA A 256 9.81 9.54 -2.88
CA ALA A 256 9.48 8.92 -4.16
C ALA A 256 8.55 9.80 -5.00
N VAL A 257 7.46 10.32 -4.38
CA VAL A 257 6.50 11.20 -5.05
C VAL A 257 7.15 12.51 -5.47
N ALA A 258 7.90 13.16 -4.58
CA ALA A 258 8.59 14.42 -4.89
C ALA A 258 9.64 14.25 -6.01
N VAL A 259 10.38 13.13 -6.01
CA VAL A 259 11.31 12.77 -7.08
C VAL A 259 10.58 12.59 -8.41
N CYS A 260 9.44 11.90 -8.43
CA CYS A 260 8.60 11.80 -9.62
C CYS A 260 8.14 13.18 -10.11
N ALA A 261 7.73 14.07 -9.21
CA ALA A 261 7.37 15.45 -9.56
C ALA A 261 8.54 16.17 -10.26
N GLY A 262 9.76 16.05 -9.71
CA GLY A 262 10.98 16.59 -10.31
C GLY A 262 11.30 16.01 -11.69
N ILE A 263 11.17 14.68 -11.86
CA ILE A 263 11.36 14.00 -13.15
C ILE A 263 10.37 14.53 -14.19
N ALA A 264 9.08 14.59 -13.85
CA ALA A 264 8.04 15.11 -14.74
C ALA A 264 8.31 16.58 -15.13
N LYS A 265 8.67 17.42 -14.16
CA LYS A 265 9.00 18.83 -14.39
C LYS A 265 10.19 19.00 -15.33
N ASN A 266 11.16 18.09 -15.28
CA ASN A 266 12.33 18.07 -16.17
C ASN A 266 12.07 17.38 -17.52
N GLY A 267 10.81 17.04 -17.84
CA GLY A 267 10.40 16.46 -19.12
C GLY A 267 10.58 14.95 -19.23
N GLY A 268 10.81 14.26 -18.11
CA GLY A 268 10.75 12.80 -18.00
C GLY A 268 9.32 12.28 -17.85
N ASN A 269 9.15 10.96 -17.95
CA ASN A 269 7.87 10.26 -17.85
C ASN A 269 7.94 9.29 -16.65
N PRO A 270 7.69 9.78 -15.42
CA PRO A 270 7.83 8.96 -14.22
C PRO A 270 6.64 8.02 -14.02
N LEU A 271 6.95 6.78 -13.64
CA LEU A 271 6.02 5.79 -13.11
C LEU A 271 6.41 5.46 -11.67
N LEU A 272 5.59 5.88 -10.71
CA LEU A 272 5.71 5.46 -9.32
C LEU A 272 5.00 4.12 -9.11
N VAL A 273 5.68 3.14 -8.52
CA VAL A 273 5.11 1.82 -8.19
C VAL A 273 5.28 1.50 -6.71
N THR A 274 4.17 1.20 -6.03
CA THR A 274 4.12 0.73 -4.64
C THR A 274 2.72 0.16 -4.32
N ASN A 275 2.47 -0.14 -3.04
CA ASN A 275 1.17 -0.56 -2.55
C ASN A 275 0.35 0.65 -2.07
N MET A 276 -0.97 0.57 -2.22
CA MET A 276 -1.89 1.65 -1.82
C MET A 276 -1.77 2.02 -0.34
N THR A 277 -1.52 1.04 0.54
CA THR A 277 -1.36 1.29 1.98
C THR A 277 -0.15 2.18 2.28
N PHE A 278 0.95 2.03 1.55
CA PHE A 278 2.17 2.82 1.77
C PHE A 278 2.05 4.22 1.17
N LEU A 279 1.33 4.39 0.05
CA LEU A 279 1.10 5.70 -0.56
C LEU A 279 0.41 6.70 0.41
N GLN A 280 -0.28 6.21 1.45
CA GLN A 280 -0.86 7.04 2.50
C GLN A 280 0.17 7.98 3.15
N ARG A 281 1.45 7.57 3.25
CA ARG A 281 2.56 8.41 3.73
C ARG A 281 2.77 9.67 2.89
N ALA A 282 2.52 9.59 1.59
CA ALA A 282 2.83 10.65 0.63
C ALA A 282 1.60 11.46 0.20
N TYR A 283 0.52 11.47 1.00
CA TYR A 283 -0.70 12.21 0.68
C TYR A 283 -0.41 13.69 0.37
N ASP A 284 0.40 14.34 1.21
CA ASP A 284 0.74 15.74 1.04
C ASP A 284 1.59 15.97 -0.22
N GLN A 285 2.60 15.15 -0.49
CA GLN A 285 3.43 15.29 -1.69
C GLN A 285 2.61 15.08 -2.98
N ILE A 286 1.62 14.18 -2.96
CA ILE A 286 0.70 14.03 -4.10
C ILE A 286 -0.12 15.31 -4.28
N SER A 287 -0.67 15.86 -3.20
CA SER A 287 -1.46 17.09 -3.27
C SER A 287 -0.62 18.29 -3.71
N GLN A 288 0.49 18.54 -3.00
CA GLN A 288 1.28 19.77 -3.05
C GLN A 288 2.35 19.75 -4.14
N ASP A 289 3.17 18.70 -4.24
CA ASP A 289 4.26 18.67 -5.23
C ASP A 289 3.73 18.30 -6.61
N VAL A 290 2.78 17.38 -6.68
CA VAL A 290 2.26 16.85 -7.95
C VAL A 290 1.02 17.60 -8.44
N CYS A 291 -0.07 17.60 -7.66
CA CYS A 291 -1.40 18.00 -8.15
C CYS A 291 -1.58 19.51 -8.27
N ILE A 292 -1.08 20.32 -7.34
CA ILE A 292 -1.08 21.80 -7.48
C ILE A 292 -0.37 22.23 -8.77
N ASN A 293 0.69 21.52 -9.14
CA ASN A 293 1.49 21.79 -10.33
C ASN A 293 0.98 21.08 -11.59
N ASN A 294 -0.08 20.26 -11.46
CA ASN A 294 -0.69 19.47 -12.52
C ASN A 294 0.36 18.66 -13.32
N LEU A 295 1.34 18.09 -12.63
CA LEU A 295 2.47 17.39 -13.24
C LEU A 295 2.04 15.99 -13.72
N PRO A 296 2.47 15.54 -14.92
CA PRO A 296 2.10 14.25 -15.47
C PRO A 296 2.90 13.10 -14.85
N VAL A 297 2.64 12.85 -13.57
CA VAL A 297 3.14 11.68 -12.84
C VAL A 297 2.12 10.55 -12.93
N THR A 298 2.54 9.38 -13.38
CA THR A 298 1.73 8.16 -13.29
C THR A 298 2.09 7.43 -12.00
N MET A 299 1.08 7.12 -11.20
CA MET A 299 1.18 6.34 -9.96
C MET A 299 0.39 5.05 -10.14
N LEU A 300 1.06 3.91 -10.03
CA LEU A 300 0.47 2.60 -10.24
C LEU A 300 0.45 1.83 -8.91
N MET A 301 -0.75 1.62 -8.38
CA MET A 301 -0.94 1.12 -7.01
C MET A 301 -1.42 -0.32 -6.99
N ASN A 302 -0.66 -1.18 -6.32
CA ASN A 302 -1.07 -2.55 -6.02
C ASN A 302 -1.77 -2.65 -4.65
N TYR A 303 -2.44 -3.78 -4.40
CA TYR A 303 -3.18 -4.09 -3.16
C TYR A 303 -4.16 -2.97 -2.77
N THR A 304 -4.89 -2.45 -3.75
CA THR A 304 -5.96 -1.47 -3.53
C THR A 304 -7.25 -2.13 -3.04
N SER A 305 -7.43 -3.41 -3.36
CA SER A 305 -8.62 -4.19 -3.06
C SER A 305 -8.67 -4.68 -1.62
N PHE A 306 -9.88 -4.77 -1.09
CA PHE A 306 -10.18 -5.46 0.18
C PHE A 306 -9.86 -6.97 0.15
N ASP A 307 -9.76 -7.58 -1.03
CA ASP A 307 -9.40 -8.99 -1.22
C ASP A 307 -7.86 -9.19 -1.24
N GLY A 308 -7.10 -8.09 -1.14
CA GLY A 308 -5.64 -8.09 -1.13
C GLY A 308 -5.05 -8.42 0.25
N LEU A 309 -4.41 -7.44 0.88
CA LEU A 309 -3.87 -7.59 2.22
C LEU A 309 -4.97 -7.32 3.25
N THR A 310 -5.22 -8.29 4.14
CA THR A 310 -6.33 -8.23 5.11
C THR A 310 -5.89 -7.88 6.54
N ASP A 311 -4.58 -7.77 6.79
CA ASP A 311 -4.08 -7.25 8.06
C ASP A 311 -4.40 -5.77 8.20
N VAL A 312 -4.88 -5.36 9.38
CA VAL A 312 -5.35 -4.00 9.66
C VAL A 312 -4.34 -2.91 9.30
N THR A 313 -3.04 -3.20 9.39
CA THR A 313 -1.98 -2.23 9.12
C THR A 313 -1.66 -2.07 7.63
N HIS A 314 -2.13 -2.99 6.78
CA HIS A 314 -1.79 -3.07 5.36
C HIS A 314 -2.99 -2.86 4.42
N LEU A 315 -4.15 -2.47 4.97
CA LEU A 315 -5.35 -2.25 4.17
C LEU A 315 -5.17 -1.13 3.14
N GLY A 316 -5.50 -1.42 1.88
CA GLY A 316 -5.58 -0.44 0.78
C GLY A 316 -6.94 0.25 0.66
N ILE A 317 -7.93 -0.15 1.45
CA ILE A 317 -9.35 0.20 1.31
C ILE A 317 -9.68 1.69 1.48
N PHE A 318 -8.75 2.46 2.03
CA PHE A 318 -8.88 3.90 2.21
C PHE A 318 -8.49 4.69 0.95
N GLY A 319 -7.86 4.04 -0.03
CA GLY A 319 -7.26 4.68 -1.20
C GLY A 319 -8.26 5.50 -2.01
N LEU A 320 -9.46 4.97 -2.26
CA LEU A 320 -10.51 5.70 -2.96
C LEU A 320 -10.88 6.99 -2.23
N ALA A 321 -11.25 6.90 -0.95
CA ALA A 321 -11.68 8.06 -0.17
C ALA A 321 -10.56 9.08 0.06
N ALA A 322 -9.31 8.63 0.22
CA ALA A 322 -8.18 9.52 0.38
C ALA A 322 -7.87 10.27 -0.93
N PHE A 323 -7.62 9.56 -2.03
CA PHE A 323 -6.98 10.15 -3.19
C PHE A 323 -7.96 10.70 -4.24
N THR A 324 -9.18 10.17 -4.35
CA THR A 324 -10.17 10.66 -5.34
C THR A 324 -10.70 12.06 -5.04
N ASN A 325 -10.36 12.62 -3.87
CA ASN A 325 -10.76 13.95 -3.44
C ASN A 325 -9.66 15.00 -3.63
N ILE A 326 -8.45 14.60 -4.05
CA ILE A 326 -7.36 15.53 -4.37
C ILE A 326 -7.67 16.20 -5.71
N PRO A 327 -7.78 17.55 -5.79
CA PRO A 327 -8.00 18.25 -7.05
C PRO A 327 -6.93 17.93 -8.10
N ASN A 328 -7.30 17.94 -9.37
CA ASN A 328 -6.45 17.62 -10.54
C ASN A 328 -5.96 16.17 -10.65
N LEU A 329 -6.06 15.34 -9.59
CA LEU A 329 -5.69 13.94 -9.67
C LEU A 329 -6.74 13.14 -10.44
N VAL A 330 -6.34 12.55 -11.56
CA VAL A 330 -7.17 11.60 -12.31
C VAL A 330 -6.98 10.22 -11.71
N VAL A 331 -8.04 9.60 -11.21
CA VAL A 331 -7.98 8.24 -10.67
C VAL A 331 -8.68 7.28 -11.61
N LEU A 332 -7.94 6.32 -12.16
CA LEU A 332 -8.42 5.32 -13.10
C LEU A 332 -8.61 3.95 -12.42
N ALA A 333 -9.73 3.31 -12.73
CA ALA A 333 -10.16 2.04 -12.18
C ALA A 333 -10.47 1.06 -13.32
N PRO A 334 -9.45 0.37 -13.86
CA PRO A 334 -9.61 -0.60 -14.95
C PRO A 334 -10.43 -1.82 -14.51
N THR A 335 -11.16 -2.40 -15.45
CA THR A 335 -12.04 -3.57 -15.24
C THR A 335 -11.50 -4.87 -15.82
N CYS A 336 -10.46 -4.80 -16.66
CA CYS A 336 -9.85 -5.93 -17.35
C CYS A 336 -8.40 -5.63 -17.80
N ALA A 337 -7.68 -6.64 -18.30
CA ALA A 337 -6.30 -6.52 -18.77
C ALA A 337 -6.12 -5.51 -19.91
N GLU A 338 -7.01 -5.50 -20.90
CA GLU A 338 -6.90 -4.60 -22.05
C GLU A 338 -7.08 -3.14 -21.63
N GLU A 339 -8.08 -2.87 -20.79
CA GLU A 339 -8.35 -1.53 -20.28
C GLU A 339 -7.21 -1.05 -19.38
N TYR A 340 -6.69 -1.92 -18.50
CA TYR A 340 -5.51 -1.65 -17.67
C TYR A 340 -4.30 -1.21 -18.50
N LEU A 341 -3.94 -1.98 -19.52
CA LEU A 341 -2.80 -1.66 -20.40
C LEU A 341 -3.04 -0.38 -21.21
N ASN A 342 -4.27 -0.13 -21.67
CA ASN A 342 -4.60 1.10 -22.39
C ASN A 342 -4.53 2.33 -21.47
N MET A 343 -5.04 2.23 -20.24
CA MET A 343 -4.95 3.29 -19.23
C MET A 343 -3.50 3.59 -18.84
N LEU A 344 -2.68 2.55 -18.64
CA LEU A 344 -1.24 2.68 -18.42
C LEU A 344 -0.55 3.40 -19.58
N ASN A 345 -0.81 2.98 -20.82
CA ASN A 345 -0.23 3.62 -22.01
C ASN A 345 -0.60 5.10 -22.10
N TRP A 346 -1.89 5.40 -21.99
CA TRP A 346 -2.39 6.77 -22.04
C TRP A 346 -1.80 7.64 -20.92
N SER A 347 -1.76 7.13 -19.68
CA SER A 347 -1.27 7.89 -18.52
C SER A 347 0.17 8.38 -18.68
N ILE A 348 1.04 7.55 -19.26
CA ILE A 348 2.45 7.87 -19.52
C ILE A 348 2.60 8.81 -20.73
N GLU A 349 1.72 8.71 -21.72
CA GLU A 349 1.80 9.51 -22.96
C GLU A 349 1.26 10.92 -22.78
N GLN A 350 0.16 11.07 -22.05
CA GLN A 350 -0.41 12.38 -21.76
C GLN A 350 0.54 13.22 -20.89
N LYS A 351 0.39 14.55 -20.97
CA LYS A 351 1.25 15.53 -20.29
C LYS A 351 0.47 16.57 -19.48
N SER A 352 -0.83 16.34 -19.33
CA SER A 352 -1.77 17.33 -18.85
C SER A 352 -2.15 17.13 -17.39
N HIS A 353 -2.08 15.92 -16.84
CA HIS A 353 -2.59 15.62 -15.50
C HIS A 353 -1.77 14.55 -14.78
N PRO A 354 -1.70 14.57 -13.44
CA PRO A 354 -1.28 13.40 -12.69
C PRO A 354 -2.35 12.31 -12.73
N VAL A 355 -1.91 11.06 -12.79
CA VAL A 355 -2.79 9.89 -12.92
C VAL A 355 -2.44 8.86 -11.87
N LEU A 356 -3.43 8.41 -11.11
CA LEU A 356 -3.33 7.24 -10.24
C LEU A 356 -4.14 6.09 -10.86
N ILE A 357 -3.53 4.91 -11.00
CA ILE A 357 -4.17 3.71 -11.53
C ILE A 357 -4.25 2.66 -10.43
N LEU A 358 -5.46 2.17 -10.19
CA LEU A 358 -5.73 1.06 -9.27
C LEU A 358 -5.53 -0.25 -10.01
N ILE A 359 -4.50 -1.03 -9.67
CA ILE A 359 -4.37 -2.39 -10.23
C ILE A 359 -5.56 -3.20 -9.74
N PRO A 360 -6.32 -3.89 -10.62
CA PRO A 360 -7.45 -4.71 -10.20
C PRO A 360 -6.99 -5.79 -9.21
N GLY A 361 -7.69 -5.91 -8.08
CA GLY A 361 -7.35 -6.91 -7.06
C GLY A 361 -7.93 -8.30 -7.31
N ASN A 362 -8.81 -8.43 -8.31
CA ASN A 362 -9.42 -9.69 -8.69
C ASN A 362 -8.57 -10.49 -9.70
N GLU A 363 -9.07 -11.64 -10.14
CA GLU A 363 -8.45 -12.42 -11.21
C GLU A 363 -8.34 -11.60 -12.51
N VAL A 364 -7.40 -11.97 -13.39
CA VAL A 364 -7.27 -11.29 -14.68
C VAL A 364 -8.45 -11.64 -15.58
N PHE A 365 -9.30 -10.65 -15.87
CA PHE A 365 -10.36 -10.75 -16.85
C PHE A 365 -9.94 -10.12 -18.19
N HIS A 366 -10.49 -10.67 -19.28
CA HIS A 366 -10.32 -10.14 -20.64
C HIS A 366 -11.65 -9.66 -21.22
N ARG A 367 -11.63 -8.47 -21.83
CA ARG A 367 -12.79 -7.88 -22.50
C ARG A 367 -12.34 -7.31 -23.83
N SER A 368 -12.58 -8.03 -24.92
CA SER A 368 -12.18 -7.61 -26.27
C SER A 368 -12.76 -6.26 -26.69
N SER A 369 -13.93 -5.88 -26.17
CA SER A 369 -14.54 -4.56 -26.37
C SER A 369 -13.72 -3.39 -25.80
N CYS A 370 -12.74 -3.66 -24.94
CA CYS A 370 -11.84 -2.65 -24.39
C CYS A 370 -10.55 -2.52 -25.22
N ALA A 371 -10.27 -3.43 -26.15
CA ALA A 371 -9.02 -3.46 -26.90
C ALA A 371 -8.83 -2.24 -27.82
N GLU A 372 -9.91 -1.68 -28.37
CA GLU A 372 -9.89 -0.58 -29.34
C GLU A 372 -9.78 0.82 -28.69
N GLU A 373 -10.13 0.94 -27.41
CA GLU A 373 -10.19 2.23 -26.72
C GLU A 373 -8.82 2.62 -26.15
N LYS A 374 -8.16 3.57 -26.80
CA LYS A 374 -6.76 3.95 -26.49
C LYS A 374 -6.58 5.31 -25.81
N THR A 375 -7.63 6.12 -25.72
CA THR A 375 -7.57 7.46 -25.11
C THR A 375 -8.60 7.62 -24.01
N PHE A 376 -8.22 8.39 -22.99
CA PHE A 376 -9.03 8.76 -21.83
C PHE A 376 -9.06 10.28 -21.64
N ASP A 377 -8.85 11.06 -22.71
CA ASP A 377 -8.79 12.53 -22.67
C ASP A 377 -10.13 13.17 -22.26
N ALA A 378 -11.24 12.49 -22.54
CA ALA A 378 -12.57 12.87 -22.04
C ALA A 378 -12.70 12.43 -20.58
N LEU A 379 -12.05 13.18 -19.68
CA LEU A 379 -12.05 12.90 -18.24
C LEU A 379 -13.47 12.76 -17.70
N ASP A 380 -13.61 11.89 -16.69
CA ASP A 380 -14.84 11.62 -15.96
C ASP A 380 -16.02 11.17 -16.84
N THR A 381 -15.75 10.71 -18.07
CA THR A 381 -16.78 10.12 -18.95
C THR A 381 -16.92 8.64 -18.64
N TYR A 382 -18.12 8.17 -18.39
CA TYR A 382 -18.38 6.76 -18.10
C TYR A 382 -18.72 5.99 -19.38
N LYS A 383 -18.58 4.67 -19.35
CA LYS A 383 -18.92 3.78 -20.47
C LYS A 383 -20.17 2.98 -20.12
N VAL A 384 -21.24 3.17 -20.89
CA VAL A 384 -22.45 2.33 -20.80
C VAL A 384 -22.19 1.03 -21.55
N GLU A 385 -21.89 -0.02 -20.79
CA GLU A 385 -21.58 -1.35 -21.33
C GLU A 385 -22.85 -2.08 -21.76
N LYS A 386 -23.95 -1.82 -21.05
CA LYS A 386 -25.27 -2.33 -21.39
C LYS A 386 -26.32 -1.27 -21.12
N LYS A 387 -27.11 -0.93 -22.14
CA LYS A 387 -28.24 -0.01 -22.00
C LYS A 387 -29.49 -0.76 -21.54
N GLY A 388 -30.16 -0.21 -20.54
CA GLY A 388 -31.38 -0.75 -19.95
C GLY A 388 -32.26 0.35 -19.35
N GLU A 389 -33.11 -0.03 -18.40
CA GLU A 389 -34.12 0.83 -17.75
C GLU A 389 -34.26 0.50 -16.26
N LYS A 390 -34.97 1.35 -15.50
CA LYS A 390 -35.38 1.23 -14.08
C LYS A 390 -34.24 1.24 -13.06
N VAL A 391 -33.22 0.40 -13.24
CA VAL A 391 -32.05 0.29 -12.37
C VAL A 391 -30.78 0.49 -13.18
N ALA A 392 -29.89 1.37 -12.70
CA ALA A 392 -28.54 1.50 -13.21
C ALA A 392 -27.55 0.92 -12.20
N VAL A 393 -26.73 -0.03 -12.64
CA VAL A 393 -25.62 -0.61 -11.87
C VAL A 393 -24.33 0.05 -12.33
N VAL A 394 -23.70 0.80 -11.43
CA VAL A 394 -22.47 1.55 -11.66
C VAL A 394 -21.36 0.88 -10.87
N ALA A 395 -20.52 0.10 -11.56
CA ALA A 395 -19.57 -0.81 -10.91
C ALA A 395 -18.13 -0.42 -11.22
N LEU A 396 -17.40 0.05 -10.21
CA LEU A 396 -16.07 0.64 -10.34
C LEU A 396 -14.98 -0.43 -10.30
N GLY A 397 -14.05 -0.40 -11.26
CA GLY A 397 -12.82 -1.18 -11.23
C GLY A 397 -13.03 -2.70 -11.15
N ASP A 398 -12.33 -3.36 -10.24
CA ASP A 398 -12.40 -4.80 -9.96
C ASP A 398 -13.76 -5.28 -9.43
N PHE A 399 -14.68 -4.37 -9.06
CA PHE A 399 -16.06 -4.71 -8.75
C PHE A 399 -16.96 -4.79 -9.99
N TYR A 400 -16.44 -4.48 -11.18
CA TYR A 400 -17.21 -4.53 -12.42
C TYR A 400 -17.84 -5.92 -12.68
N GLN A 401 -17.10 -7.01 -12.47
CA GLN A 401 -17.63 -8.38 -12.65
C GLN A 401 -18.76 -8.70 -11.64
N LYS A 402 -18.73 -8.13 -10.44
CA LYS A 402 -19.86 -8.21 -9.49
C LYS A 402 -21.08 -7.46 -10.02
N GLY A 403 -20.86 -6.30 -10.65
CA GLY A 403 -21.89 -5.55 -11.35
C GLY A 403 -22.52 -6.32 -12.51
N GLU A 404 -21.71 -7.05 -13.29
CA GLU A 404 -22.21 -7.94 -14.36
C GLU A 404 -23.11 -9.05 -13.80
N ALA A 405 -22.67 -9.71 -12.73
CA ALA A 405 -23.46 -10.74 -12.06
C ALA A 405 -24.79 -10.19 -11.52
N LEU A 406 -24.77 -9.00 -10.89
CA LEU A 406 -25.96 -8.33 -10.39
C LEU A 406 -26.91 -7.93 -11.52
N ALA A 407 -26.40 -7.36 -12.62
CA ALA A 407 -27.21 -6.97 -13.76
C ALA A 407 -27.92 -8.18 -14.38
N ALA A 408 -27.22 -9.31 -14.51
CA ALA A 408 -27.79 -10.57 -14.97
C ALA A 408 -28.88 -11.10 -14.01
N ALA A 409 -28.64 -11.02 -12.70
CA ALA A 409 -29.58 -11.46 -11.68
C ALA A 409 -30.86 -10.60 -11.65
N ILE A 410 -30.74 -9.28 -11.77
CA ILE A 410 -31.87 -8.34 -11.89
C ILE A 410 -32.69 -8.68 -13.13
N LYS A 411 -32.04 -8.87 -14.29
CA LYS A 411 -32.73 -9.23 -15.53
C LYS A 411 -33.55 -10.51 -15.37
N SER A 412 -32.93 -11.54 -14.83
CA SER A 412 -33.55 -12.84 -14.63
C SER A 412 -34.75 -12.76 -13.66
N ALA A 413 -34.58 -12.07 -12.54
CA ALA A 413 -35.59 -12.04 -11.48
C ALA A 413 -36.72 -11.02 -11.71
N LEU A 414 -36.45 -9.89 -12.39
CA LEU A 414 -37.39 -8.76 -12.46
C LEU A 414 -37.94 -8.49 -13.86
N GLY A 415 -37.45 -9.18 -14.89
CA GLY A 415 -37.99 -9.16 -16.25
C GLY A 415 -37.69 -7.88 -17.05
N PHE A 416 -36.71 -7.09 -16.65
CA PHE A 416 -36.23 -5.92 -17.41
C PHE A 416 -34.71 -5.88 -17.44
N GLU A 417 -34.13 -5.25 -18.46
CA GLU A 417 -32.68 -5.08 -18.57
C GLU A 417 -32.25 -3.86 -17.73
N PRO A 418 -31.42 -4.01 -16.68
CA PRO A 418 -30.82 -2.86 -16.02
C PRO A 418 -29.70 -2.26 -16.88
N THR A 419 -29.44 -0.96 -16.72
CA THR A 419 -28.24 -0.35 -17.32
C THR A 419 -27.01 -0.80 -16.53
N LEU A 420 -25.95 -1.22 -17.22
CA LEU A 420 -24.64 -1.52 -16.63
C LEU A 420 -23.62 -0.50 -17.11
N ILE A 421 -22.90 0.11 -16.16
CA ILE A 421 -21.97 1.21 -16.40
C ILE A 421 -20.61 0.85 -15.82
N ASN A 422 -19.58 0.93 -16.67
CA ASN A 422 -18.17 0.97 -16.28
C ASN A 422 -17.77 2.45 -16.09
N PRO A 423 -17.49 2.91 -14.86
CA PRO A 423 -17.13 4.30 -14.60
C PRO A 423 -15.81 4.71 -15.23
N ARG A 424 -14.82 3.81 -15.25
CA ARG A 424 -13.41 4.03 -15.65
C ARG A 424 -12.63 5.02 -14.78
N PHE A 425 -13.28 6.09 -14.33
CA PHE A 425 -12.74 7.15 -13.50
C PHE A 425 -13.39 7.11 -12.11
N ALA A 426 -12.58 7.11 -11.06
CA ALA A 426 -13.02 7.19 -9.67
C ALA A 426 -13.02 8.62 -9.11
N SER A 427 -12.26 9.53 -9.72
CA SER A 427 -12.07 10.92 -9.25
C SER A 427 -13.28 11.83 -9.45
N GLY A 428 -14.01 11.68 -10.57
CA GLY A 428 -15.14 12.55 -10.93
C GLY A 428 -16.40 11.81 -11.37
N VAL A 429 -17.40 12.61 -11.74
CA VAL A 429 -18.76 12.14 -12.08
C VAL A 429 -19.19 12.55 -13.48
N ASP A 430 -19.70 11.59 -14.27
CA ASP A 430 -20.28 11.86 -15.59
C ASP A 430 -21.66 12.51 -15.44
N LYS A 431 -21.68 13.81 -15.18
CA LYS A 431 -22.91 14.58 -14.94
C LYS A 431 -23.93 14.44 -16.07
N LYS A 432 -23.46 14.32 -17.31
CA LYS A 432 -24.34 14.19 -18.48
C LYS A 432 -25.04 12.84 -18.48
N LEU A 433 -24.27 11.76 -18.32
CA LEU A 433 -24.86 10.42 -18.24
C LEU A 433 -25.81 10.31 -17.04
N LEU A 434 -25.40 10.81 -15.86
CA LEU A 434 -26.23 10.75 -14.66
C LEU A 434 -27.52 11.58 -14.80
N GLU A 435 -27.50 12.72 -15.50
CA GLU A 435 -28.74 13.44 -15.82
C GLU A 435 -29.63 12.65 -16.79
N ASP A 436 -29.01 12.02 -17.80
CA ASP A 436 -29.74 11.21 -18.79
C ASP A 436 -30.45 10.00 -18.16
N LEU A 437 -29.88 9.37 -17.13
CA LEU A 437 -30.49 8.24 -16.40
C LEU A 437 -31.81 8.61 -15.70
N LYS A 438 -32.07 9.89 -15.40
CA LYS A 438 -33.33 10.30 -14.76
C LYS A 438 -34.56 10.08 -15.63
N LYS A 439 -34.38 9.84 -16.94
CA LYS A 439 -35.47 9.66 -17.91
C LYS A 439 -36.20 8.33 -17.72
N ASP A 440 -35.45 7.28 -17.42
CA ASP A 440 -35.92 5.89 -17.43
C ASP A 440 -35.46 5.06 -16.22
N HIS A 441 -34.66 5.62 -15.30
CA HIS A 441 -34.22 4.97 -14.07
C HIS A 441 -34.79 5.65 -12.82
N GLY A 442 -35.12 4.84 -11.81
CA GLY A 442 -35.54 5.31 -10.48
C GLY A 442 -34.58 4.89 -9.36
N LEU A 443 -33.58 4.06 -9.68
CA LEU A 443 -32.60 3.53 -8.73
C LEU A 443 -31.22 3.44 -9.39
N VAL A 444 -30.22 3.96 -8.71
CA VAL A 444 -28.79 3.75 -9.00
C VAL A 444 -28.18 2.91 -7.88
N ILE A 445 -27.52 1.82 -8.27
CA ILE A 445 -26.68 0.99 -7.40
C ILE A 445 -25.23 1.31 -7.73
N THR A 446 -24.43 1.68 -6.74
CA THR A 446 -22.99 1.80 -6.91
C THR A 446 -22.28 0.63 -6.25
N LEU A 447 -21.22 0.12 -6.89
CA LEU A 447 -20.35 -0.92 -6.35
C LEU A 447 -18.91 -0.39 -6.40
N GLU A 448 -18.25 -0.32 -5.24
CA GLU A 448 -16.84 0.11 -5.13
C GLU A 448 -16.04 -0.76 -4.16
N ASP A 449 -14.79 -1.03 -4.53
CA ASP A 449 -13.81 -1.71 -3.69
C ASP A 449 -13.06 -0.69 -2.81
N GLY A 450 -13.72 -0.28 -1.73
CA GLY A 450 -13.17 0.68 -0.78
C GLY A 450 -14.23 1.22 0.14
N ILE A 451 -13.83 2.10 1.06
CA ILE A 451 -14.79 2.72 1.98
C ILE A 451 -15.73 3.67 1.23
N THR A 452 -17.03 3.57 1.52
CA THR A 452 -18.05 4.40 0.87
C THR A 452 -18.01 5.86 1.34
N SER A 453 -17.58 6.11 2.59
CA SER A 453 -17.49 7.46 3.14
C SER A 453 -16.33 8.24 2.49
N GLY A 454 -16.66 9.31 1.79
CA GLY A 454 -15.75 10.06 0.93
C GLY A 454 -15.39 9.35 -0.37
N GLY A 455 -15.98 8.18 -0.63
CA GLY A 455 -15.71 7.31 -1.78
C GLY A 455 -16.45 7.71 -3.05
N PHE A 456 -16.43 6.80 -4.02
CA PHE A 456 -17.02 6.98 -5.35
C PHE A 456 -18.56 7.04 -5.29
N GLY A 457 -19.20 6.13 -4.57
CA GLY A 457 -20.65 6.07 -4.45
C GLY A 457 -21.23 7.32 -3.82
N GLU A 458 -20.54 7.91 -2.83
CA GLU A 458 -20.98 9.15 -2.19
C GLU A 458 -20.97 10.34 -3.15
N LYS A 459 -20.02 10.41 -4.10
CA LYS A 459 -20.01 11.44 -5.15
C LYS A 459 -21.24 11.34 -6.06
N ILE A 460 -21.64 10.12 -6.42
CA ILE A 460 -22.86 9.87 -7.21
C ILE A 460 -24.11 10.23 -6.40
N ALA A 461 -24.19 9.79 -5.14
CA ALA A 461 -25.30 10.12 -4.25
C ALA A 461 -25.45 11.63 -4.07
N SER A 462 -24.34 12.34 -3.89
CA SER A 462 -24.31 13.81 -3.78
C SER A 462 -24.83 14.50 -5.04
N PHE A 463 -24.45 14.02 -6.24
CA PHE A 463 -25.00 14.54 -7.51
C PHE A 463 -26.54 14.46 -7.57
N TYR A 464 -27.12 13.35 -7.09
CA TYR A 464 -28.56 13.14 -7.08
C TYR A 464 -29.27 13.70 -5.84
N GLY A 465 -28.57 14.27 -4.86
CA GLY A 465 -29.10 14.56 -3.52
C GLY A 465 -30.33 15.48 -3.46
N ILE A 466 -30.56 16.29 -4.49
CA ILE A 466 -31.74 17.16 -4.62
C ILE A 466 -32.84 16.61 -5.54
N SER A 467 -32.66 15.40 -6.07
CA SER A 467 -33.56 14.76 -7.03
C SER A 467 -34.35 13.60 -6.39
N ASN A 468 -35.30 13.04 -7.14
CA ASN A 468 -36.06 11.86 -6.72
C ASN A 468 -35.34 10.53 -7.00
N MET A 469 -34.15 10.56 -7.61
CA MET A 469 -33.39 9.35 -7.90
C MET A 469 -32.94 8.70 -6.59
N LYS A 470 -33.30 7.43 -6.38
CA LYS A 470 -32.76 6.66 -5.25
C LYS A 470 -31.34 6.22 -5.57
N VAL A 471 -30.43 6.33 -4.61
CA VAL A 471 -29.06 5.84 -4.74
C VAL A 471 -28.77 4.93 -3.56
N LYS A 472 -28.25 3.73 -3.83
CA LYS A 472 -27.78 2.79 -2.81
C LYS A 472 -26.32 2.45 -3.12
N ASN A 473 -25.44 2.81 -2.19
CA ASN A 473 -24.01 2.58 -2.32
C ASN A 473 -23.63 1.27 -1.62
N TYR A 474 -22.84 0.46 -2.29
CA TYR A 474 -22.22 -0.73 -1.73
C TYR A 474 -20.71 -0.64 -1.85
N GLY A 475 -20.07 -0.84 -0.71
CA GLY A 475 -18.63 -0.77 -0.48
C GLY A 475 -18.42 -1.03 1.01
N LEU A 476 -17.22 -0.76 1.49
CA LEU A 476 -16.87 -1.00 2.88
C LEU A 476 -17.35 0.13 3.80
N GLU A 477 -17.50 -0.21 5.08
CA GLU A 477 -17.76 0.76 6.15
C GLU A 477 -16.46 1.47 6.54
N LYS A 478 -16.59 2.67 7.11
CA LYS A 478 -15.45 3.40 7.68
C LYS A 478 -15.02 2.78 9.02
N LYS A 479 -14.38 1.62 8.97
CA LYS A 479 -13.79 0.92 10.12
C LYS A 479 -12.49 0.21 9.74
N PHE A 480 -11.70 -0.12 10.75
CA PHE A 480 -10.54 -1.00 10.60
C PHE A 480 -11.03 -2.45 10.60
N TYR A 481 -10.89 -3.11 9.46
CA TYR A 481 -11.06 -4.55 9.36
C TYR A 481 -9.74 -5.24 9.68
N ASP A 482 -9.77 -6.46 10.20
CA ASP A 482 -8.55 -7.19 10.51
C ASP A 482 -8.69 -8.67 10.19
N ARG A 483 -7.68 -9.24 9.53
CA ARG A 483 -7.49 -10.67 9.21
C ARG A 483 -8.78 -11.39 8.81
N TYR A 484 -9.62 -10.72 8.03
CA TYR A 484 -10.94 -11.21 7.66
C TYR A 484 -10.87 -12.16 6.45
N ASN A 485 -11.91 -12.98 6.29
CA ASN A 485 -12.16 -13.70 5.06
C ASN A 485 -12.94 -12.79 4.08
N PRO A 486 -12.41 -12.47 2.88
CA PRO A 486 -13.05 -11.52 1.96
C PRO A 486 -14.48 -11.92 1.54
N ALA A 487 -14.71 -13.21 1.21
CA ALA A 487 -16.06 -13.69 0.88
C ALA A 487 -17.03 -13.61 2.07
N GLY A 488 -16.53 -13.93 3.28
CA GLY A 488 -17.27 -13.76 4.52
C GLY A 488 -17.64 -12.32 4.80
N LEU A 489 -16.70 -11.39 4.60
CA LEU A 489 -16.92 -9.97 4.79
C LEU A 489 -17.96 -9.40 3.81
N LEU A 490 -17.90 -9.76 2.53
CA LEU A 490 -18.94 -9.35 1.58
C LEU A 490 -20.33 -9.82 2.02
N LYS A 491 -20.45 -11.05 2.53
CA LYS A 491 -21.72 -11.57 3.03
C LYS A 491 -22.20 -10.83 4.28
N GLU A 492 -21.31 -10.52 5.21
CA GLU A 492 -21.61 -9.70 6.40
C GLU A 492 -22.16 -8.34 6.00
N LEU A 493 -21.54 -7.69 5.01
CA LEU A 493 -21.91 -6.35 4.55
C LEU A 493 -23.12 -6.33 3.60
N GLY A 494 -23.77 -7.47 3.34
CA GLY A 494 -24.93 -7.50 2.44
C GLY A 494 -24.57 -7.38 0.95
N MET A 495 -23.33 -7.67 0.58
CA MET A 495 -22.77 -7.40 -0.74
C MET A 495 -22.69 -8.64 -1.65
N THR A 496 -23.32 -9.76 -1.29
CA THR A 496 -23.51 -10.83 -2.28
C THR A 496 -24.57 -10.43 -3.30
N THR A 497 -24.47 -10.98 -4.50
CA THR A 497 -25.44 -10.73 -5.59
C THR A 497 -26.89 -10.96 -5.14
N GLU A 498 -27.13 -11.99 -4.33
CA GLU A 498 -28.46 -12.34 -3.81
C GLU A 498 -28.98 -11.30 -2.81
N GLN A 499 -28.11 -10.82 -1.92
CA GLN A 499 -28.47 -9.80 -0.92
C GLN A 499 -28.77 -8.46 -1.60
N ILE A 500 -27.90 -8.03 -2.53
CA ILE A 500 -28.13 -6.78 -3.28
C ILE A 500 -29.41 -6.89 -4.13
N LEU A 501 -29.68 -8.05 -4.74
CA LEU A 501 -30.92 -8.27 -5.49
C LEU A 501 -32.16 -8.19 -4.59
N ALA A 502 -32.07 -8.68 -3.34
CA ALA A 502 -33.16 -8.57 -2.37
C ALA A 502 -33.44 -7.10 -2.01
N ASP A 503 -32.40 -6.31 -1.73
CA ASP A 503 -32.51 -4.86 -1.52
C ASP A 503 -33.15 -4.16 -2.74
N VAL A 504 -32.72 -4.52 -3.97
CA VAL A 504 -33.31 -3.97 -5.20
C VAL A 504 -34.80 -4.29 -5.32
N LYS A 505 -35.23 -5.52 -4.99
CA LYS A 505 -36.66 -5.91 -4.98
C LYS A 505 -37.45 -5.07 -3.98
N GLU A 506 -36.94 -4.94 -2.76
CA GLU A 506 -37.58 -4.17 -1.70
C GLU A 506 -37.73 -2.69 -2.09
N ILE A 507 -36.66 -2.07 -2.61
CA ILE A 507 -36.64 -0.65 -3.00
C ILE A 507 -37.63 -0.37 -4.15
N LEU A 508 -37.83 -1.33 -5.06
CA LEU A 508 -38.78 -1.26 -6.17
C LEU A 508 -40.19 -1.70 -5.79
N GLY A 509 -40.42 -2.22 -4.58
CA GLY A 509 -41.72 -2.70 -4.10
C GLY A 509 -42.20 -3.98 -4.79
N LYS A 510 -41.30 -4.92 -5.07
CA LYS A 510 -41.58 -6.18 -5.79
C LYS A 510 -41.42 -7.43 -4.95
#